data_AF-A0A2D6P7N5-F1
#
_entry.id   AF-A0A2D6P7N5-F1
#
_cell.length_a   1.000
_cell.length_b   1.000
_cell.length_c   1.000
_cell.angle_alpha   90.00
_cell.angle_beta   90.00
_cell.angle_gamma   90.00
#
_symmetry.space_group_name_H-M   'P 1'
#
loop_
_entity.id
_entity.type
_entity.pdbx_description
1 polymer ?
#
loop_
_entity_poly.entity_id
_entity_poly.type
_entity_poly.pdbx_seq_one_letter_code
_entity_poly.pdbx_strand_id
1 'polypeptide(L)' 'MARAVDAWRIFPRLFLTVYIILLYKCVIWYMNLSAPTMEQSGLISIVVGAGAAWFGLYTGSSKKNK' A
#
# COMPACT_ATOMS: atom_id res chain seq x y z
N MET A 1 23.16 15.92 -8.73
CA MET A 1 21.77 16.43 -8.73
C MET A 1 20.71 15.33 -8.53
N ALA A 2 20.91 14.08 -8.99
CA ALA A 2 19.97 12.97 -8.75
C ALA A 2 19.76 12.57 -7.27
N ARG A 3 20.77 12.74 -6.41
CA ARG A 3 20.68 12.38 -4.98
C ARG A 3 19.83 13.35 -4.13
N ALA A 4 19.59 14.58 -4.61
CA ALA A 4 18.82 15.58 -3.88
C ALA A 4 17.30 15.41 -4.05
N VAL A 5 16.86 14.85 -5.19
CA VAL A 5 15.44 14.55 -5.44
C VAL A 5 14.98 13.34 -4.63
N ASP A 6 15.85 12.34 -4.48
CA ASP A 6 15.58 11.14 -3.66
C ASP A 6 15.57 11.46 -2.15
N ALA A 7 16.36 12.45 -1.71
CA ALA A 7 16.40 12.91 -0.32
C ALA A 7 15.04 13.43 0.19
N TRP A 8 14.17 13.88 -0.71
CA TRP A 8 12.86 14.43 -0.36
C TRP A 8 11.76 13.35 -0.28
N ARG A 9 12.12 12.06 -0.43
CA ARG A 9 11.22 10.89 -0.32
C ARG A 9 9.98 11.02 -1.22
N ILE A 10 10.12 11.64 -2.40
CA ILE A 10 9.04 11.75 -3.40
C ILE A 10 8.50 10.38 -3.74
N PHE A 11 9.37 9.44 -4.09
CA PHE A 11 8.98 8.10 -4.53
C PHE A 11 8.17 7.35 -3.45
N PRO A 12 8.64 7.26 -2.19
CA PRO A 12 7.85 6.68 -1.11
C PRO A 12 6.48 7.33 -0.89
N ARG A 13 6.38 8.67 -0.98
CA ARG A 13 5.14 9.40 -0.73
C ARG A 13 4.13 9.23 -1.85
N LEU A 14 4.57 9.38 -3.10
CA LEU A 14 3.73 9.18 -4.28
C LEU A 14 3.22 7.74 -4.33
N PHE A 15 4.08 6.77 -4.03
CA PHE A 15 3.70 5.37 -3.92
C PHE A 15 2.63 5.15 -2.86
N LEU A 16 2.83 5.66 -1.62
CA LEU A 16 1.84 5.58 -0.55
C LEU A 16 0.50 6.22 -0.92
N THR A 17 0.50 7.39 -1.55
CA THR A 17 -0.73 8.09 -1.93
C THR A 17 -1.52 7.30 -2.98
N VAL A 18 -0.86 6.82 -4.04
CA VAL A 18 -1.50 5.96 -5.05
C VAL A 18 -2.02 4.68 -4.42
N TYR A 19 -1.27 4.12 -3.49
CA TYR A 19 -1.63 2.90 -2.80
C TYR A 19 -2.88 3.04 -1.92
N ILE A 20 -2.99 4.14 -1.17
CA ILE A 20 -4.18 4.47 -0.36
C ILE A 20 -5.41 4.62 -1.25
N ILE A 21 -5.28 5.31 -2.40
CA ILE A 21 -6.37 5.46 -3.37
C ILE A 21 -6.78 4.09 -3.93
N LEU A 22 -5.82 3.24 -4.27
CA LEU A 22 -6.07 1.91 -4.79
C LEU A 22 -6.81 1.04 -3.77
N LEU A 23 -6.36 1.02 -2.50
CA LEU A 23 -7.03 0.33 -1.40
C LEU A 23 -8.46 0.84 -1.23
N TYR A 24 -8.65 2.16 -1.18
CA TYR A 24 -9.97 2.76 -1.02
C TYR A 24 -10.94 2.32 -2.12
N LYS A 25 -10.50 2.37 -3.39
CA LYS A 25 -11.31 1.89 -4.52
C LYS A 25 -11.59 0.39 -4.45
N CYS A 26 -10.60 -0.41 -4.07
CA CYS A 26 -10.74 -1.87 -3.99
C CYS A 26 -11.74 -2.27 -2.89
N VAL A 27 -11.67 -1.62 -1.72
CA VAL A 27 -12.59 -1.86 -0.60
C VAL A 27 -14.01 -1.43 -0.94
N ILE A 28 -14.20 -0.24 -1.51
CA ILE A 28 -15.53 0.22 -1.92
C ILE A 28 -16.12 -0.67 -3.00
N TRP A 29 -15.32 -1.07 -3.99
CA TRP A 29 -15.75 -2.03 -5.00
C TRP A 29 -16.15 -3.37 -4.36
N TYR A 30 -15.35 -3.88 -3.42
CA TYR A 30 -15.65 -5.13 -2.70
C TYR A 30 -16.97 -5.04 -1.91
N MET A 31 -17.19 -3.92 -1.22
CA MET A 31 -18.41 -3.67 -0.44
C MET A 31 -19.67 -3.47 -1.30
N ASN A 32 -19.51 -3.08 -2.58
CA ASN A 32 -20.62 -2.92 -3.51
C ASN A 32 -21.04 -4.23 -4.20
N LEU A 33 -20.31 -5.33 -4.02
CA LEU A 33 -20.69 -6.62 -4.57
C LEU A 33 -21.82 -7.24 -3.73
N SER A 34 -22.97 -7.51 -4.35
CA SER A 34 -24.11 -8.15 -3.70
C SER A 34 -23.84 -9.60 -3.26
N ALA A 35 -22.88 -10.28 -3.89
CA ALA A 35 -22.43 -11.62 -3.55
C ALA A 35 -20.93 -11.76 -3.82
N PRO A 36 -20.05 -11.46 -2.84
CA PRO A 36 -18.61 -11.56 -3.04
C PRO A 36 -18.17 -13.03 -3.21
N THR A 37 -17.35 -13.30 -4.22
CA THR A 37 -16.79 -14.64 -4.43
C THR A 37 -15.51 -14.86 -3.63
N MET A 38 -15.10 -16.13 -3.48
CA MET A 38 -13.86 -16.50 -2.80
C MET A 38 -12.63 -15.89 -3.48
N GLU A 39 -12.63 -15.83 -4.81
CA GLU A 39 -11.54 -15.26 -5.62
C GLU A 39 -11.40 -13.74 -5.42
N GLN A 40 -12.53 -13.03 -5.35
CA GLN A 40 -12.56 -11.58 -5.09
C GLN A 40 -12.08 -11.25 -3.68
N SER A 41 -12.42 -12.11 -2.72
CA SER A 41 -11.94 -12.01 -1.34
C SER A 41 -10.44 -12.28 -1.25
N GLY A 42 -9.94 -13.22 -2.06
CA GLY A 42 -8.51 -13.49 -2.22
C GLY A 42 -7.73 -12.31 -2.80
N LEU A 43 -8.28 -11.64 -3.82
CA LEU A 43 -7.70 -10.41 -4.38
C LEU A 43 -7.53 -9.33 -3.30
N ILE A 44 -8.58 -9.05 -2.52
CA ILE A 44 -8.54 -8.05 -1.44
C ILE A 44 -7.51 -8.43 -0.37
N SER A 45 -7.40 -9.71 -0.01
CA SER A 45 -6.40 -10.19 0.96
C SER A 45 -4.97 -9.91 0.50
N ILE A 46 -4.65 -10.17 -0.76
CA ILE A 46 -3.32 -9.87 -1.34
C ILE A 46 -3.08 -8.36 -1.34
N VAL A 47 -4.05 -7.56 -1.75
CA VAL A 47 -3.92 -6.10 -1.78
C VAL A 47 -3.71 -5.55 -0.36
N VAL A 48 -4.51 -5.95 0.63
CA VAL A 48 -4.34 -5.47 2.02
C VAL A 48 -3.03 -5.96 2.64
N GLY A 49 -2.65 -7.23 2.40
CA GLY A 49 -1.42 -7.84 2.91
C GLY A 49 -0.15 -7.17 2.38
N ALA A 50 -0.11 -6.85 1.08
CA ALA A 50 0.96 -6.06 0.50
C ALA A 50 1.06 -4.68 1.16
N GLY A 51 -0.08 -4.09 1.55
CA GLY A 51 -0.16 -2.77 2.15
C GLY A 51 0.45 -2.72 3.54
N ALA A 52 0.18 -3.75 4.34
CA ALA A 52 0.80 -3.92 5.65
C ALA A 52 2.32 -4.06 5.54
N ALA A 53 2.83 -4.80 4.54
CA ALA A 53 4.26 -4.94 4.29
C ALA A 53 4.91 -3.59 3.93
N TRP A 54 4.31 -2.82 3.02
CA TRP A 54 4.80 -1.49 2.65
C TRP A 54 4.76 -0.49 3.80
N PHE A 55 3.68 -0.51 4.60
CA PHE A 55 3.58 0.30 5.81
C PHE A 55 4.69 -0.08 6.81
N GLY A 56 4.96 -1.37 6.98
CA GLY A 56 6.06 -1.89 7.81
C GLY A 56 7.44 -1.44 7.33
N LEU A 57 7.71 -1.44 6.02
CA LEU A 57 8.96 -0.94 5.46
C LEU A 57 9.10 0.58 5.64
N TYR A 58 8.00 1.32 5.49
CA TYR A 58 8.00 2.79 5.59
C TYR A 58 8.13 3.29 7.05
N THR A 59 7.50 2.60 8.00
CA THR A 59 7.54 2.92 9.45
C THR A 59 8.70 2.26 10.19
N GLY A 60 9.13 1.08 9.73
CA GLY A 60 10.16 0.24 10.36
C GLY A 60 11.61 0.61 10.00
N SER A 61 11.84 1.56 9.10
CA SER A 61 13.20 1.98 8.72
C SER A 61 14.02 2.63 9.86
N SER A 62 13.47 2.77 11.08
CA SER A 62 14.16 3.36 12.24
C SER A 62 14.96 2.38 13.13
N LYS A 63 14.99 1.07 12.85
CA LYS A 63 15.83 0.11 13.60
C LYS A 63 16.87 -0.58 12.72
N LYS A 64 17.89 0.18 12.31
CA LYS A 64 19.20 -0.38 11.96
C LYS A 64 20.20 0.09 12.99
N ASN A 65 20.22 -0.57 14.14
CA ASN A 65 21.31 -0.48 15.10
C ASN A 65 21.27 -1.70 16.02
N LYS A 66 21.98 -2.76 15.64
CA LYS A 66 23.08 -3.32 16.43
C LYS A 66 23.92 -4.25 15.57
#